data_AF-A0A661NWT1-F1
#
_entry.id   AF-A0A661NWT1-F1
#
_cell.length_a   1.000
_cell.length_b   1.000
_cell.length_c   1.000
_cell.angle_alpha   90.00
_cell.angle_beta   90.00
_cell.angle_gamma   90.00
#
_symmetry.space_group_name_H-M   'P 1'
#
loop_
_entity.id
_entity.type
_entity.pdbx_description
1 polymer ?
#
loop_
_entity_poly.entity_id
_entity_poly.type
_entity_poly.pdbx_seq_one_letter_code
_entity_poly.pdbx_strand_id
1 'polypeptide(L)'
;MLWNAARAADFPGHISHRDKFYQVAASGRVVLAVGYPGLVLRSDDRGSTWQRITVPTGEALFAVALLADGRGIMVGRSGLVLTSSDAGRSWQKRDSGCREHLFDVVFLPDDQAWAVGAFGTILHSADGGRSWQPQQYDATPPPAEQGGVISDAERENEGAADEARLNAVTFADGQQGWVVGEFGIILHTADGGRTWRRQPGASGNLLFDVLVLDGQRVLAAGAEGTLQESSDAGASWRLLPAGSKLHFYGLAVRGRQLFITSQEGKLFVRRPGESRLQAVDLGAPTWLNAVTFL
;
A
#
# COMPACT_ATOMS: atom_id res chain seq x y z
N MET A 1 -14.10 1.86 -21.30
CA MET A 1 -13.48 0.52 -21.41
C MET A 1 -13.03 0.09 -20.02
N LEU A 2 -13.73 -0.90 -19.48
CA LEU A 2 -13.45 -1.59 -18.23
C LEU A 2 -12.50 -2.76 -18.53
N TRP A 3 -11.46 -2.90 -17.70
CA TRP A 3 -10.77 -4.13 -17.33
C TRP A 3 -10.47 -5.17 -18.43
N ASN A 4 -9.18 -5.31 -18.77
CA ASN A 4 -8.62 -6.65 -19.02
C ASN A 4 -8.12 -7.17 -17.68
N ALA A 5 -8.97 -7.92 -16.96
CA ALA A 5 -8.41 -8.90 -16.03
C ALA A 5 -7.63 -9.88 -16.91
N ALA A 6 -6.31 -9.85 -16.84
CA ALA A 6 -5.47 -10.82 -17.54
C ALA A 6 -5.98 -12.22 -17.14
N ARG A 7 -6.47 -12.99 -18.11
CA ARG A 7 -6.90 -14.36 -17.88
C ARG A 7 -5.65 -15.19 -17.63
N ALA A 8 -5.82 -16.34 -16.96
CA ALA A 8 -4.71 -17.27 -16.73
C ALA A 8 -3.93 -17.63 -18.01
N ALA A 9 -4.59 -17.58 -19.18
CA ALA A 9 -3.99 -17.84 -20.50
C ALA A 9 -3.13 -16.68 -21.06
N ASP A 10 -3.24 -15.48 -20.52
CA ASP A 10 -2.49 -14.28 -20.98
C ASP A 10 -1.11 -14.19 -20.32
N PHE A 11 -0.83 -15.09 -19.37
CA PHE A 11 0.44 -15.19 -18.68
C PHE A 11 1.41 -16.10 -19.43
N PRO A 12 2.71 -15.76 -19.47
CA PRO A 12 3.71 -16.61 -20.10
C PRO A 12 3.71 -17.99 -19.43
N GLY A 13 3.93 -19.04 -20.22
CA GLY A 13 4.04 -20.41 -19.70
C GLY A 13 5.02 -20.43 -18.53
N HIS A 14 4.64 -21.11 -17.43
CA HIS A 14 5.27 -21.14 -16.10
C HIS A 14 4.70 -20.22 -15.01
N ILE A 15 3.45 -19.74 -15.13
CA ILE A 15 2.71 -19.24 -13.95
C ILE A 15 1.83 -20.37 -13.40
N SER A 16 2.06 -20.70 -12.13
CA SER A 16 1.33 -21.75 -11.40
C SER A 16 0.26 -21.13 -10.52
N HIS A 17 -0.78 -21.91 -10.18
CA HIS A 17 -1.73 -21.58 -9.11
C HIS A 17 -1.08 -21.44 -7.71
N ARG A 18 0.20 -21.78 -7.57
CA ARG A 18 1.00 -21.53 -6.35
C ARG A 18 1.67 -20.16 -6.34
N ASP A 19 1.75 -19.47 -7.47
CA ASP A 19 2.33 -18.15 -7.56
C ASP A 19 1.41 -17.14 -6.88
N LYS A 20 2.00 -16.27 -6.05
CA LYS A 20 1.26 -15.25 -5.31
C LYS A 20 1.68 -13.89 -5.80
N PHE A 21 0.72 -13.10 -6.24
CA PHE A 21 0.90 -11.69 -6.54
C PHE A 21 0.44 -10.85 -5.36
N TYR A 22 1.24 -9.85 -5.03
CA TYR A 22 0.98 -8.95 -3.90
C TYR A 22 0.55 -7.57 -4.40
N GLN A 23 1.25 -7.00 -5.39
CA GLN A 23 0.98 -5.65 -5.87
C GLN A 23 1.14 -5.51 -7.38
N VAL A 24 0.48 -4.49 -7.92
CA VAL A 24 0.55 -4.07 -9.31
C VAL A 24 0.81 -2.57 -9.37
N ALA A 25 1.69 -2.14 -10.29
CA ALA A 25 1.90 -0.72 -10.60
C ALA A 25 1.81 -0.51 -12.11
N ALA A 26 1.33 0.66 -12.52
CA ALA A 26 1.21 1.02 -13.91
C ALA A 26 1.75 2.42 -14.18
N SER A 27 2.38 2.58 -15.35
CA SER A 27 2.89 3.85 -15.85
C SER A 27 2.73 3.88 -17.37
N GLY A 28 1.77 4.66 -17.86
CA GLY A 28 1.44 4.77 -19.28
C GLY A 28 0.96 3.45 -19.89
N ARG A 29 1.84 2.77 -20.63
CA ARG A 29 1.55 1.44 -21.20
C ARG A 29 2.14 0.29 -20.41
N VAL A 30 3.09 0.60 -19.53
CA VAL A 30 3.82 -0.40 -18.74
C VAL A 30 2.97 -0.78 -17.54
N VAL A 31 2.84 -2.08 -17.30
CA VAL A 31 2.25 -2.64 -16.08
C VAL A 31 3.23 -3.62 -15.48
N LEU A 32 3.45 -3.55 -14.17
CA LEU A 32 4.26 -4.47 -13.40
C LEU A 32 3.37 -5.19 -12.39
N ALA A 33 3.53 -6.51 -12.26
CA ALA A 33 2.94 -7.29 -11.18
C ALA A 33 4.06 -8.02 -10.43
N VAL A 34 4.06 -7.94 -9.10
CA VAL A 34 5.12 -8.50 -8.25
C VAL A 34 4.59 -9.53 -7.26
N GLY A 35 5.46 -10.46 -6.88
CA GLY A 35 5.03 -11.65 -6.15
C GLY A 35 6.15 -12.51 -5.57
N TYR A 36 5.78 -13.71 -5.14
CA TYR A 36 6.67 -14.73 -4.60
C TYR A 36 6.70 -16.00 -5.46
N PRO A 37 7.87 -16.67 -5.59
CA PRO A 37 9.23 -16.24 -5.19
C PRO A 37 9.90 -15.40 -6.29
N GLY A 38 10.35 -14.18 -5.98
CA GLY A 38 11.02 -13.28 -6.92
C GLY A 38 10.25 -13.10 -8.23
N LEU A 39 8.91 -13.11 -8.16
CA LEU A 39 8.06 -13.10 -9.33
C LEU A 39 7.84 -11.65 -9.78
N VAL A 40 8.30 -11.33 -10.98
CA VAL A 40 8.03 -10.05 -11.63
C VAL A 40 7.49 -10.34 -13.02
N LEU A 41 6.29 -9.84 -13.28
CA LEU A 41 5.73 -9.79 -14.62
C LEU A 41 5.66 -8.36 -15.09
N ARG A 42 5.86 -8.18 -16.39
CA ARG A 42 5.80 -6.90 -17.06
C ARG A 42 4.94 -7.00 -18.30
N SER A 43 4.13 -5.99 -18.54
CA SER A 43 3.39 -5.78 -19.78
C SER A 43 3.82 -4.46 -20.42
N ASP A 44 3.91 -4.41 -21.75
CA ASP A 44 4.15 -3.18 -22.55
C ASP A 44 2.87 -2.65 -23.22
N ASP A 45 1.74 -3.34 -23.03
CA ASP A 45 0.50 -3.15 -23.79
C ASP A 45 -0.72 -3.13 -22.86
N ARG A 46 -0.55 -2.50 -21.69
CA ARG A 46 -1.64 -2.25 -20.73
C ARG A 46 -2.25 -3.53 -20.16
N GLY A 47 -1.41 -4.53 -19.91
CA GLY A 47 -1.79 -5.81 -19.33
C GLY A 47 -2.44 -6.78 -20.31
N SER A 48 -2.36 -6.53 -21.63
CA SER A 48 -2.92 -7.43 -22.64
C SER A 48 -2.02 -8.64 -22.87
N THR A 49 -0.70 -8.45 -22.82
CA THR A 49 0.32 -9.50 -22.84
C THR A 49 1.34 -9.29 -21.73
N TRP A 50 1.91 -10.39 -21.23
CA TRP A 50 2.84 -10.38 -20.12
C TRP A 50 4.12 -11.15 -20.43
N GLN A 51 5.23 -10.64 -19.91
CA GLN A 51 6.53 -11.28 -19.92
C GLN A 51 7.10 -11.34 -18.50
N ARG A 52 7.75 -12.45 -18.16
CA ARG A 52 8.45 -12.58 -16.87
C ARG A 52 9.80 -11.85 -16.95
N ILE A 53 10.09 -11.04 -15.94
CA ILE A 53 11.37 -10.36 -15.78
C ILE A 53 12.18 -11.11 -14.72
N THR A 54 13.44 -11.43 -15.04
CA THR A 54 14.38 -12.01 -14.08
C THR A 54 14.93 -10.91 -13.18
N VAL A 55 14.90 -11.16 -11.87
CA VAL A 55 15.42 -10.25 -10.85
C VAL A 55 16.50 -10.95 -10.01
N PRO A 56 17.45 -10.21 -9.40
CA PRO A 56 18.57 -10.79 -8.65
C PRO A 56 18.16 -11.24 -7.23
N THR A 57 17.05 -11.96 -7.10
CA THR A 57 16.51 -12.44 -5.82
C THR A 57 15.48 -13.56 -6.04
N GLY A 58 15.36 -14.46 -5.05
CA GLY A 58 14.26 -15.43 -4.95
C GLY A 58 13.26 -15.10 -3.83
N GLU A 59 13.46 -14.00 -3.11
CA GLU A 59 12.60 -13.61 -1.99
C GLU A 59 11.25 -13.04 -2.46
N ALA A 60 10.30 -12.92 -1.53
CA ALA A 60 9.02 -12.27 -1.82
C ALA A 60 9.20 -10.77 -2.07
N LEU A 61 8.58 -10.27 -3.14
CA LEU A 61 8.42 -8.85 -3.44
C LEU A 61 7.01 -8.44 -3.05
N PHE A 62 6.86 -7.52 -2.10
CA PHE A 62 5.56 -7.14 -1.56
C PHE A 62 4.96 -5.94 -2.30
N ALA A 63 5.78 -4.94 -2.64
CA ALA A 63 5.31 -3.73 -3.29
C ALA A 63 6.21 -3.25 -4.42
N VAL A 64 5.63 -2.44 -5.32
CA VAL A 64 6.31 -1.83 -6.45
C VAL A 64 5.74 -0.43 -6.71
N ALA A 65 6.64 0.54 -6.91
CA ALA A 65 6.34 1.88 -7.39
C ALA A 65 7.06 2.11 -8.73
N LEU A 66 6.38 2.77 -9.68
CA LEU A 66 6.90 3.04 -11.02
C LEU A 66 6.52 4.47 -11.44
N LEU A 67 7.53 5.29 -11.73
CA LEU A 67 7.35 6.65 -12.21
C LEU A 67 7.10 6.71 -13.72
N ALA A 68 6.61 7.87 -14.18
CA ALA A 68 6.37 8.16 -15.60
C ALA A 68 7.65 8.12 -16.45
N ASP A 69 8.80 8.45 -15.86
CA ASP A 69 10.11 8.43 -16.52
C ASP A 69 10.76 7.04 -16.59
N GLY A 70 10.09 6.02 -16.06
CA GLY A 70 10.58 4.64 -16.06
C GLY A 70 11.50 4.28 -14.89
N ARG A 71 11.77 5.19 -13.96
CA ARG A 71 12.40 4.80 -12.69
C ARG A 71 11.39 4.02 -11.83
N GLY A 72 11.86 3.01 -11.11
CA GLY A 72 11.01 2.20 -10.26
C GLY A 72 11.73 1.64 -9.05
N ILE A 73 10.97 1.36 -7.99
CA ILE A 73 11.45 0.76 -6.74
C ILE A 73 10.54 -0.42 -6.42
N MET A 74 11.14 -1.55 -6.04
CA MET A 74 10.45 -2.68 -5.43
C MET A 74 10.98 -2.91 -4.03
N VAL A 75 10.09 -3.29 -3.12
CA VAL A 75 10.46 -3.68 -1.75
C VAL A 75 9.88 -5.03 -1.38
N GLY A 76 10.45 -5.69 -0.39
CA GLY A 76 9.97 -7.00 0.02
C GLY A 76 10.60 -7.58 1.27
N ARG A 77 10.67 -8.90 1.30
CA ARG A 77 11.11 -9.66 2.48
C ARG A 77 12.56 -9.33 2.84
N SER A 78 12.82 -9.28 4.15
CA SER A 78 14.16 -9.12 4.73
C SER A 78 14.93 -7.90 4.22
N GLY A 79 14.28 -6.74 4.20
CA GLY A 79 14.86 -5.45 3.82
C GLY A 79 15.17 -5.34 2.33
N LEU A 80 14.65 -6.24 1.50
CA LEU A 80 14.94 -6.27 0.08
C LEU A 80 14.47 -4.97 -0.59
N VAL A 81 15.39 -4.31 -1.29
CA VAL A 81 15.11 -3.20 -2.20
C VAL A 81 15.71 -3.49 -3.57
N LEU A 82 14.93 -3.29 -4.62
CA LEU A 82 15.41 -3.28 -6.00
C LEU A 82 15.07 -1.94 -6.67
N THR A 83 16.00 -1.39 -7.45
CA THR A 83 15.78 -0.17 -8.25
C THR A 83 15.88 -0.46 -9.74
N SER A 84 15.05 0.20 -10.54
CA SER A 84 15.09 0.19 -12.01
C SER A 84 15.17 1.63 -12.53
N SER A 85 15.79 1.80 -13.69
CA SER A 85 15.84 3.06 -14.45
C SER A 85 15.39 2.89 -15.91
N ASP A 86 14.78 1.76 -16.26
CA ASP A 86 14.46 1.37 -17.63
C ASP A 86 13.02 0.84 -17.79
N ALA A 87 12.12 1.37 -16.95
CA ALA A 87 10.71 1.00 -16.84
C ALA A 87 10.50 -0.48 -16.46
N GLY A 88 11.32 -0.97 -15.53
CA GLY A 88 11.22 -2.30 -14.96
C GLY A 88 11.69 -3.44 -15.86
N ARG A 89 12.50 -3.14 -16.89
CA ARG A 89 13.11 -4.16 -17.76
C ARG A 89 14.29 -4.84 -17.07
N SER A 90 15.03 -4.10 -16.25
CA SER A 90 16.09 -4.62 -15.40
C SER A 90 16.02 -4.00 -14.00
N TRP A 91 16.57 -4.74 -13.04
CA TRP A 91 16.51 -4.40 -11.61
C TRP A 91 17.87 -4.63 -10.94
N GLN A 92 18.29 -3.67 -10.13
CA GLN A 92 19.51 -3.73 -9.35
C GLN A 92 19.16 -3.80 -7.87
N LYS A 93 19.74 -4.75 -7.14
CA LYS A 93 19.58 -4.85 -5.69
C LYS A 93 20.31 -3.70 -4.99
N ARG A 94 19.66 -3.10 -4.00
CA ARG A 94 20.20 -2.05 -3.14
C ARG A 94 20.23 -2.53 -1.70
N ASP A 95 21.20 -2.02 -0.96
CA ASP A 95 21.22 -2.21 0.49
C ASP A 95 20.31 -1.15 1.12
N SER A 96 19.38 -1.62 1.95
CA SER A 96 18.48 -0.76 2.72
C SER A 96 19.01 -0.47 4.12
N GLY A 97 20.03 -1.22 4.58
CA GLY A 97 20.47 -1.22 5.98
C GLY A 97 19.48 -1.86 6.96
N CYS A 98 18.39 -2.45 6.44
CA CYS A 98 17.26 -3.00 7.20
C CYS A 98 17.18 -4.52 6.98
N ARG A 99 16.69 -5.27 7.97
CA ARG A 99 16.45 -6.73 7.87
C ARG A 99 15.00 -7.12 8.06
N GLU A 100 14.16 -6.16 8.39
CA GLU A 100 12.74 -6.24 8.61
C GLU A 100 12.03 -6.36 7.25
N HIS A 101 10.80 -6.88 7.24
CA HIS A 101 10.04 -6.97 5.99
C HIS A 101 9.52 -5.59 5.61
N LEU A 102 9.73 -5.17 4.35
CA LEU A 102 9.20 -3.92 3.82
C LEU A 102 7.94 -4.23 3.02
N PHE A 103 6.80 -3.78 3.51
CA PHE A 103 5.48 -4.14 2.99
C PHE A 103 4.99 -3.23 1.88
N ASP A 104 5.32 -1.93 1.93
CA ASP A 104 4.89 -0.97 0.92
C ASP A 104 5.97 0.09 0.63
N VAL A 105 5.88 0.70 -0.55
CA VAL A 105 6.79 1.75 -1.00
C VAL A 105 6.06 2.79 -1.86
N VAL A 106 6.33 4.06 -1.56
CA VAL A 106 5.96 5.20 -2.40
C VAL A 106 7.22 5.83 -2.99
N PHE A 107 7.15 6.24 -4.25
CA PHE A 107 8.24 6.90 -4.95
C PHE A 107 7.72 8.16 -5.64
N LEU A 108 8.31 9.30 -5.28
CA LEU A 108 7.92 10.61 -5.79
C LEU A 108 8.85 11.08 -6.93
N PRO A 109 8.37 11.98 -7.82
CA PRO A 109 9.14 12.43 -8.98
C PRO A 109 10.48 13.11 -8.67
N ASP A 110 10.63 13.68 -7.47
CA ASP A 110 11.77 14.44 -6.97
C ASP A 110 12.84 13.57 -6.26
N ASP A 111 12.90 12.28 -6.63
CA ASP A 111 13.80 11.27 -6.07
C ASP A 111 13.53 10.88 -4.61
N GLN A 112 12.51 11.46 -3.96
CA GLN A 112 12.12 11.04 -2.62
C GLN A 112 11.36 9.72 -2.64
N ALA A 113 11.70 8.80 -1.76
CA ALA A 113 10.97 7.54 -1.59
C ALA A 113 10.85 7.16 -0.11
N TRP A 114 9.75 6.51 0.24
CA TRP A 114 9.52 5.98 1.58
C TRP A 114 9.08 4.54 1.48
N ALA A 115 9.68 3.68 2.31
CA ALA A 115 9.29 2.30 2.47
C ALA A 115 8.88 2.05 3.92
N VAL A 116 7.80 1.29 4.13
CA VAL A 116 7.29 0.96 5.46
C VAL A 116 7.21 -0.53 5.67
N GLY A 117 7.31 -0.99 6.92
CA GLY A 117 7.49 -2.41 7.19
C GLY A 117 7.19 -2.88 8.60
N ALA A 118 7.66 -4.08 8.90
CA ALA A 118 7.53 -4.70 10.22
C ALA A 118 8.26 -3.91 11.32
N PHE A 119 7.82 -4.05 12.57
CA PHE A 119 8.46 -3.43 13.74
C PHE A 119 8.63 -1.91 13.60
N GLY A 120 7.56 -1.21 13.21
CA GLY A 120 7.55 0.24 13.08
C GLY A 120 8.47 0.80 12.00
N THR A 121 9.02 -0.04 11.11
CA THR A 121 10.06 0.38 10.16
C THR A 121 9.52 1.42 9.19
N ILE A 122 10.16 2.60 9.18
CA ILE A 122 10.02 3.62 8.13
C ILE A 122 11.42 3.90 7.59
N LEU A 123 11.62 3.72 6.30
CA LEU A 123 12.86 4.09 5.61
C LEU A 123 12.59 5.23 4.64
N HIS A 124 13.54 6.16 4.54
CA HIS A 124 13.52 7.26 3.60
C HIS A 124 14.73 7.20 2.68
N SER A 125 14.52 7.51 1.40
CA SER A 125 15.56 7.72 0.41
C SER A 125 15.37 9.08 -0.23
N ALA A 126 16.46 9.83 -0.38
CA ALA A 126 16.48 11.11 -1.08
C ALA A 126 17.12 11.04 -2.49
N ASP A 127 17.47 9.83 -2.94
CA ASP A 127 18.27 9.59 -4.14
C ASP A 127 17.69 8.49 -5.04
N GLY A 128 16.35 8.34 -5.05
CA GLY A 128 15.65 7.40 -5.91
C GLY A 128 15.85 5.94 -5.51
N GLY A 129 16.00 5.68 -4.21
CA GLY A 129 16.14 4.35 -3.63
C GLY A 129 17.54 3.77 -3.70
N ARG A 130 18.58 4.57 -4.02
CA ARG A 130 19.97 4.10 -4.09
C ARG A 130 20.58 3.94 -2.70
N SER A 131 20.21 4.81 -1.76
CA SER A 131 20.52 4.72 -0.34
C SER A 131 19.28 4.99 0.51
N TRP A 132 19.26 4.43 1.73
CA TRP A 132 18.13 4.50 2.63
C TRP A 132 18.58 4.84 4.05
N GLN A 133 17.72 5.58 4.77
CA GLN A 133 17.94 5.97 6.16
C GLN A 133 16.67 5.68 6.98
N PRO A 134 16.79 5.10 8.18
CA PRO A 134 15.65 4.90 9.06
C PRO A 134 15.09 6.25 9.53
N GLN A 135 13.76 6.33 9.61
CA GLN A 135 13.03 7.45 10.19
C GLN A 135 12.29 6.98 11.44
N GLN A 136 12.23 7.84 12.45
CA GLN A 136 11.44 7.62 13.65
C GLN A 136 10.13 8.38 13.56
N TYR A 137 9.15 7.97 14.36
CA TYR A 137 7.90 8.68 14.54
C TYR A 137 7.64 8.94 16.03
N ASP A 138 6.84 9.96 16.29
CA ASP A 138 6.33 10.26 17.63
C ASP A 138 5.19 9.28 17.96
N ALA A 139 5.51 8.28 18.77
CA ALA A 139 4.58 7.25 19.22
C ALA A 139 3.59 7.73 20.30
N THR A 140 3.71 8.99 20.75
CA THR A 140 2.83 9.56 21.77
C THR A 140 1.36 9.42 21.34
N PRO A 141 0.48 8.77 22.14
CA PRO A 141 -0.92 8.67 21.81
C PRO A 141 -1.55 10.05 21.62
N PRO A 142 -2.48 10.25 20.70
CA PRO A 142 -3.17 11.53 20.53
C PRO A 142 -3.94 11.94 21.79
N PRO A 143 -4.13 13.24 22.06
CA PRO A 143 -4.84 13.70 23.26
C PRO A 143 -6.24 13.13 23.45
N ALA A 144 -6.94 12.80 22.35
CA ALA A 144 -8.27 12.18 22.41
C ALA A 144 -8.26 10.75 23.02
N GLU A 145 -7.11 10.08 23.00
CA GLU A 145 -6.89 8.76 23.61
C GLU A 145 -6.24 8.88 25.01
N GLN A 146 -5.64 10.03 25.33
CA GLN A 146 -5.01 10.30 26.62
C GLN A 146 -6.07 10.65 27.67
N GLY A 147 -6.36 9.72 28.59
CA GLY A 147 -7.26 9.95 29.74
C GLY A 147 -8.55 9.13 29.76
N GLY A 148 -8.74 8.22 28.78
CA GLY A 148 -9.71 7.13 28.91
C GLY A 148 -9.26 6.12 29.97
N VAL A 149 -10.20 5.38 30.57
CA VAL A 149 -9.86 4.12 31.27
C VAL A 149 -9.45 3.14 30.18
N ILE A 150 -8.17 3.17 29.83
CA ILE A 150 -7.53 2.17 28.97
C ILE A 150 -7.69 0.82 29.66
N SER A 151 -8.28 -0.13 28.96
CA SER A 151 -8.36 -1.51 29.44
C SER A 151 -6.94 -2.07 29.63
N ASP A 152 -6.79 -3.07 30.50
CA ASP A 152 -5.48 -3.70 30.73
C ASP A 152 -4.87 -4.23 29.41
N ALA A 153 -5.71 -4.64 28.46
CA ALA A 153 -5.30 -5.07 27.11
C ALA A 153 -4.79 -3.93 26.21
N GLU A 154 -5.30 -2.70 26.38
CA GLU A 154 -4.83 -1.53 25.63
C GLU A 154 -3.51 -0.99 26.22
N ARG A 155 -3.32 -1.10 27.55
CA ARG A 155 -2.06 -0.77 28.23
C ARG A 155 -0.91 -1.70 27.83
N GLU A 156 -1.18 -2.98 27.64
CA GLU A 156 -0.18 -3.94 27.15
C GLU A 156 0.26 -3.63 25.71
N ASN A 157 -0.57 -2.93 24.92
CA ASN A 157 -0.25 -2.52 23.54
C ASN A 157 0.50 -1.19 23.42
N GLU A 158 0.67 -0.40 24.49
CA GLU A 158 1.40 0.88 24.42
C GLU A 158 2.88 0.70 24.06
N GLY A 159 3.50 -0.42 24.46
CA GLY A 159 4.84 -0.82 24.00
C GLY A 159 4.85 -1.55 22.65
N ALA A 160 3.69 -1.99 22.15
CA ALA A 160 3.56 -2.72 20.89
C ALA A 160 3.58 -1.80 19.67
N ALA A 161 3.42 -0.48 19.83
CA ALA A 161 3.47 0.47 18.72
C ALA A 161 4.81 0.39 17.98
N ASP A 162 5.92 0.36 18.71
CA ASP A 162 7.29 0.25 18.16
C ASP A 162 7.57 -1.14 17.55
N GLU A 163 6.72 -2.13 17.83
CA GLU A 163 6.77 -3.47 17.25
C GLU A 163 5.70 -3.73 16.18
N ALA A 164 4.78 -2.78 15.97
CA ALA A 164 3.64 -2.94 15.08
C ALA A 164 4.06 -2.96 13.60
N ARG A 165 3.33 -3.69 12.76
CA ARG A 165 3.56 -3.62 11.31
C ARG A 165 2.94 -2.37 10.71
N LEU A 166 3.72 -1.65 9.92
CA LEU A 166 3.25 -0.57 9.06
C LEU A 166 3.00 -1.15 7.67
N ASN A 167 1.74 -1.15 7.24
CA ASN A 167 1.27 -1.93 6.10
C ASN A 167 1.26 -1.14 4.79
N ALA A 168 0.97 0.16 4.82
CA ALA A 168 0.84 0.98 3.63
C ALA A 168 1.30 2.43 3.86
N VAL A 169 1.81 3.06 2.81
CA VAL A 169 2.27 4.46 2.82
C VAL A 169 1.78 5.19 1.57
N THR A 170 1.31 6.43 1.76
CA THR A 170 0.87 7.27 0.65
C THR A 170 1.24 8.73 0.90
N PHE A 171 1.40 9.50 -0.17
CA PHE A 171 1.68 10.93 -0.12
C PHE A 171 0.73 11.69 -1.04
N ALA A 172 0.22 12.82 -0.57
CA ALA A 172 -0.55 13.75 -1.39
C ALA A 172 0.37 14.60 -2.28
N ASP A 173 1.53 14.95 -1.72
CA ASP A 173 2.58 15.75 -2.35
C ASP A 173 3.91 15.50 -1.63
N GLY A 174 4.95 16.31 -1.89
CA GLY A 174 6.25 16.16 -1.24
C GLY A 174 6.30 16.55 0.25
N GLN A 175 5.18 16.96 0.87
CA GLN A 175 5.11 17.40 2.27
C GLN A 175 4.14 16.57 3.11
N GLN A 176 2.97 16.26 2.56
CA GLN A 176 1.86 15.61 3.26
C GLN A 176 1.81 14.12 2.93
N GLY A 177 1.99 13.27 3.95
CA GLY A 177 2.00 11.82 3.80
C GLY A 177 1.39 11.09 4.98
N TRP A 178 0.88 9.88 4.72
CA TRP A 178 0.24 9.02 5.71
C TRP A 178 0.79 7.61 5.65
N VAL A 179 0.90 6.99 6.83
CA VAL A 179 1.22 5.57 7.00
C VAL A 179 0.13 4.94 7.84
N VAL A 180 -0.28 3.72 7.51
CA VAL A 180 -1.24 2.96 8.32
C VAL A 180 -0.72 1.57 8.64
N GLY A 181 -1.19 0.98 9.74
CA GLY A 181 -0.67 -0.30 10.21
C GLY A 181 -1.58 -1.07 11.17
N GLU A 182 -0.96 -1.97 11.92
CA GLU A 182 -1.63 -2.75 12.96
C GLU A 182 -2.12 -1.85 14.11
N PHE A 183 -3.07 -2.37 14.90
CA PHE A 183 -3.68 -1.66 16.04
C PHE A 183 -4.31 -0.30 15.70
N GLY A 184 -4.72 -0.10 14.45
CA GLY A 184 -5.29 1.17 14.00
C GLY A 184 -4.29 2.31 13.93
N ILE A 185 -2.98 2.01 13.91
CA ILE A 185 -1.94 3.04 13.77
C ILE A 185 -2.18 3.83 12.48
N ILE A 186 -2.24 5.15 12.63
CA ILE A 186 -2.19 6.13 11.54
C ILE A 186 -1.10 7.12 11.91
N LEU A 187 -0.09 7.24 11.05
CA LEU A 187 0.93 8.27 11.16
C LEU A 187 0.72 9.30 10.05
N HIS A 188 1.03 10.55 10.35
CA HIS A 188 0.99 11.65 9.39
C HIS A 188 2.27 12.47 9.47
N THR A 189 2.76 12.88 8.30
CA THR A 189 3.79 13.89 8.16
C THR A 189 3.24 15.09 7.39
N ALA A 190 3.64 16.29 7.81
CA ALA A 190 3.34 17.54 7.13
C ALA A 190 4.59 18.28 6.63
N ASP A 191 5.77 17.67 6.81
CA ASP A 191 7.08 18.27 6.54
C ASP A 191 7.96 17.39 5.64
N GLY A 192 7.32 16.52 4.85
CA GLY A 192 8.01 15.63 3.91
C GLY A 192 8.71 14.47 4.60
N GLY A 193 8.12 13.93 5.66
CA GLY A 193 8.62 12.78 6.38
C GLY A 193 9.79 13.07 7.33
N ARG A 194 10.09 14.35 7.62
CA ARG A 194 11.10 14.71 8.65
C ARG A 194 10.56 14.40 10.04
N THR A 195 9.27 14.60 10.25
CA THR A 195 8.55 14.18 11.44
C THR A 195 7.29 13.42 11.06
N TRP A 196 7.04 12.33 11.77
CA TRP A 196 5.82 11.53 11.67
C TRP A 196 5.13 11.54 13.03
N ARG A 197 3.83 11.80 13.06
CA ARG A 197 3.04 11.90 14.29
C ARG A 197 1.81 10.99 14.23
N ARG A 198 1.51 10.32 15.33
CA ARG A 198 0.30 9.48 15.44
C ARG A 198 -0.98 10.33 15.41
N GLN A 199 -2.01 9.80 14.74
CA GLN A 199 -3.36 10.37 14.65
C GLN A 199 -4.38 9.45 15.34
N PRO A 200 -5.51 9.98 15.86
CA PRO A 200 -6.44 9.24 16.72
C PRO A 200 -7.26 8.15 16.01
N GLY A 201 -7.29 8.14 14.67
CA GLY A 201 -8.13 7.23 13.90
C GLY A 201 -9.61 7.29 14.29
N ALA A 202 -10.41 6.34 13.78
CA ALA A 202 -11.80 6.14 14.20
C ALA A 202 -12.08 4.70 14.67
N SER A 203 -11.05 3.85 14.69
CA SER A 203 -11.08 2.45 15.10
C SER A 203 -9.67 1.96 15.42
N GLY A 204 -9.53 1.05 16.39
CA GLY A 204 -8.29 0.33 16.69
C GLY A 204 -8.04 -0.91 15.83
N ASN A 205 -8.86 -1.15 14.80
CA ASN A 205 -8.71 -2.30 13.91
C ASN A 205 -7.46 -2.20 13.03
N LEU A 206 -6.93 -3.35 12.60
CA LEU A 206 -5.83 -3.42 11.63
C LEU A 206 -6.18 -2.67 10.35
N LEU A 207 -5.30 -1.79 9.89
CA LEU A 207 -5.43 -1.07 8.63
C LEU A 207 -4.46 -1.68 7.60
N PHE A 208 -4.96 -1.95 6.40
CA PHE A 208 -4.21 -2.62 5.34
C PHE A 208 -3.79 -1.67 4.22
N ASP A 209 -4.59 -0.63 3.95
CA ASP A 209 -4.29 0.32 2.87
C ASP A 209 -4.78 1.74 3.19
N VAL A 210 -4.11 2.72 2.60
CA VAL A 210 -4.37 4.16 2.76
C VAL A 210 -4.26 4.86 1.41
N LEU A 211 -5.25 5.72 1.12
CA LEU A 211 -5.35 6.42 -0.14
C LEU A 211 -5.70 7.89 0.08
N VAL A 212 -4.92 8.77 -0.56
CA VAL A 212 -5.25 10.19 -0.69
C VAL A 212 -6.33 10.35 -1.76
N LEU A 213 -7.45 10.98 -1.39
CA LEU A 213 -8.50 11.36 -2.33
C LEU A 213 -8.25 12.76 -2.90
N ASP A 214 -7.76 13.66 -2.04
CA ASP A 214 -7.28 15.01 -2.35
C ASP A 214 -6.40 15.52 -1.19
N GLY A 215 -5.84 16.73 -1.29
CA GLY A 215 -4.87 17.25 -0.32
C GLY A 215 -5.35 17.41 1.14
N GLN A 216 -6.64 17.14 1.43
CA GLN A 216 -7.18 17.10 2.80
C GLN A 216 -7.94 15.81 3.09
N ARG A 217 -8.46 15.12 2.07
CA ARG A 217 -9.27 13.91 2.23
C ARG A 217 -8.42 12.66 2.07
N VAL A 218 -8.45 11.83 3.10
CA VAL A 218 -7.69 10.58 3.17
C VAL A 218 -8.61 9.46 3.62
N LEU A 219 -8.44 8.30 3.01
CA LEU A 219 -9.22 7.11 3.28
C LEU A 219 -8.29 6.00 3.75
N ALA A 220 -8.66 5.31 4.82
CA ALA A 220 -7.97 4.11 5.28
C ALA A 220 -8.96 2.94 5.37
N ALA A 221 -8.51 1.76 4.98
CA ALA A 221 -9.32 0.54 4.98
C ALA A 221 -8.58 -0.60 5.64
N GLY A 222 -9.34 -1.55 6.22
CA GLY A 222 -8.77 -2.52 7.13
C GLY A 222 -9.64 -3.74 7.41
N ALA A 223 -9.36 -4.37 8.54
CA ALA A 223 -10.04 -5.57 9.02
C ALA A 223 -11.51 -5.31 9.35
N GLU A 224 -12.30 -6.38 9.38
CA GLU A 224 -13.72 -6.36 9.81
C GLU A 224 -14.62 -5.32 9.13
N GLY A 225 -14.36 -5.01 7.86
CA GLY A 225 -15.12 -3.98 7.12
C GLY A 225 -14.78 -2.55 7.53
N THR A 226 -13.65 -2.34 8.20
CA THR A 226 -13.19 -1.01 8.61
C THR A 226 -12.90 -0.18 7.37
N LEU A 227 -13.63 0.92 7.25
CA LEU A 227 -13.41 1.97 6.26
C LEU A 227 -13.57 3.29 6.98
N GLN A 228 -12.51 4.08 7.06
CA GLN A 228 -12.51 5.36 7.75
C GLN A 228 -11.96 6.46 6.86
N GLU A 229 -12.53 7.65 6.99
CA GLU A 229 -12.20 8.82 6.19
C GLU A 229 -11.90 10.00 7.10
N SER A 230 -10.87 10.75 6.75
CA SER A 230 -10.66 12.11 7.22
C SER A 230 -10.96 13.11 6.11
N SER A 231 -11.42 14.30 6.49
CA SER A 231 -11.58 15.45 5.60
C SER A 231 -10.73 16.66 5.99
N ASP A 232 -9.81 16.49 6.93
CA ASP A 232 -9.01 17.53 7.57
C ASP A 232 -7.56 17.08 7.77
N ALA A 233 -7.00 16.37 6.77
CA ALA A 233 -5.64 15.82 6.76
C ALA A 233 -5.34 14.87 7.94
N GLY A 234 -6.39 14.27 8.50
CA GLY A 234 -6.33 13.29 9.57
C GLY A 234 -6.36 13.88 10.98
N ALA A 235 -6.66 15.17 11.13
CA ALA A 235 -6.93 15.75 12.44
C ALA A 235 -8.14 15.08 13.12
N SER A 236 -9.13 14.66 12.33
CA SER A 236 -10.23 13.81 12.76
C SER A 236 -10.56 12.75 11.71
N TRP A 237 -11.09 11.62 12.18
CA TRP A 237 -11.49 10.50 11.34
C TRP A 237 -12.90 10.06 11.70
N ARG A 238 -13.63 9.54 10.72
CA ARG A 238 -14.95 8.93 10.92
C ARG A 238 -15.05 7.59 10.20
N LEU A 239 -15.78 6.66 10.78
CA LEU A 239 -16.14 5.41 10.12
C LEU A 239 -17.18 5.65 9.03
N LEU A 240 -17.00 4.98 7.91
CA LEU A 240 -17.93 4.95 6.79
C LEU A 240 -18.70 3.62 6.79
N PRO A 241 -20.00 3.62 6.44
CA PRO A 241 -20.79 2.39 6.38
C PRO A 241 -20.33 1.52 5.21
N ALA A 242 -19.54 0.49 5.50
CA ALA A 242 -19.06 -0.47 4.52
C ALA A 242 -20.15 -1.43 4.04
N GLY A 243 -21.10 -1.78 4.91
CA GLY A 243 -22.15 -2.77 4.61
C GLY A 243 -21.64 -4.21 4.45
N SER A 244 -20.41 -4.48 4.90
CA SER A 244 -19.73 -5.78 4.87
C SER A 244 -18.83 -5.91 6.09
N LYS A 245 -18.55 -7.15 6.53
CA LYS A 245 -17.56 -7.46 7.58
C LYS A 245 -16.26 -8.04 7.01
N LEU A 246 -16.14 -8.12 5.69
CA LEU A 246 -14.92 -8.64 5.05
C LEU A 246 -13.75 -7.69 5.27
N HIS A 247 -12.54 -8.24 5.32
CA HIS A 247 -11.32 -7.44 5.30
C HIS A 247 -11.18 -6.72 3.96
N PHE A 248 -10.80 -5.44 3.99
CA PHE A 248 -10.50 -4.65 2.80
C PHE A 248 -8.99 -4.48 2.65
N TYR A 249 -8.44 -4.94 1.53
CA TYR A 249 -6.99 -5.06 1.35
C TYR A 249 -6.37 -3.96 0.50
N GLY A 250 -7.11 -3.41 -0.46
CA GLY A 250 -6.57 -2.42 -1.40
C GLY A 250 -7.62 -1.41 -1.80
N LEU A 251 -7.20 -0.16 -1.96
CA LEU A 251 -7.98 1.01 -2.33
C LEU A 251 -7.46 1.56 -3.64
N ALA A 252 -8.36 1.89 -4.56
CA ALA A 252 -8.01 2.67 -5.74
C ALA A 252 -9.14 3.59 -6.17
N VAL A 253 -8.78 4.71 -6.79
CA VAL A 253 -9.75 5.66 -7.34
C VAL A 253 -9.56 5.80 -8.84
N ARG A 254 -10.69 5.84 -9.55
CA ARG A 254 -10.74 6.23 -10.97
C ARG A 254 -11.82 7.27 -11.17
N GLY A 255 -11.40 8.48 -11.54
CA GLY A 255 -12.31 9.63 -11.58
C GLY A 255 -12.87 9.88 -10.18
N ARG A 256 -14.19 9.74 -10.00
CA ARG A 256 -14.85 9.88 -8.69
C ARG A 256 -15.35 8.55 -8.11
N GLN A 257 -14.92 7.42 -8.67
CA GLN A 257 -15.31 6.09 -8.22
C GLN A 257 -14.19 5.51 -7.36
N LEU A 258 -14.56 4.98 -6.20
CA LEU A 258 -13.68 4.24 -5.30
C LEU A 258 -13.86 2.74 -5.56
N PHE A 259 -12.76 2.02 -5.63
CA PHE A 259 -12.67 0.58 -5.78
C PHE A 259 -11.95 0.00 -4.57
N ILE A 260 -12.47 -1.10 -4.02
CA ILE A 260 -11.92 -1.75 -2.84
C ILE A 260 -11.82 -3.25 -3.09
N THR A 261 -10.61 -3.81 -3.04
CA THR A 261 -10.41 -5.27 -3.04
C THR A 261 -10.64 -5.81 -1.63
N SER A 262 -11.23 -6.99 -1.51
CA SER A 262 -11.54 -7.59 -0.22
C SER A 262 -11.20 -9.07 -0.14
N GLN A 263 -11.28 -9.61 1.08
CA GLN A 263 -11.30 -11.04 1.35
C GLN A 263 -12.28 -11.78 0.43
N GLU A 264 -11.94 -13.03 0.13
CA GLU A 264 -12.67 -13.90 -0.80
C GLU A 264 -12.68 -13.41 -2.25
N GLY A 265 -11.85 -12.42 -2.58
CA GLY A 265 -11.70 -11.99 -3.95
C GLY A 265 -12.75 -11.02 -4.47
N LYS A 266 -13.59 -10.50 -3.57
CA LYS A 266 -14.65 -9.57 -3.97
C LYS A 266 -14.06 -8.20 -4.24
N LEU A 267 -14.64 -7.52 -5.22
CA LEU A 267 -14.38 -6.13 -5.53
C LEU A 267 -15.61 -5.32 -5.13
N PHE A 268 -15.42 -4.27 -4.36
CA PHE A 268 -16.46 -3.30 -4.07
C PHE A 268 -16.22 -2.02 -4.84
N VAL A 269 -17.30 -1.35 -5.23
CA VAL A 269 -17.27 -0.03 -5.86
C VAL A 269 -18.19 0.92 -5.12
N ARG A 270 -17.73 2.16 -4.90
CA ARG A 270 -18.59 3.28 -4.48
C ARG A 270 -18.54 4.36 -5.55
N ARG A 271 -19.68 4.63 -6.18
CA ARG A 271 -19.85 5.70 -7.16
C ARG A 271 -20.29 7.00 -6.48
N PRO A 272 -20.15 8.16 -7.15
CA PRO A 272 -20.64 9.43 -6.63
C PRO A 272 -22.12 9.38 -6.28
N GLY A 273 -22.46 9.82 -5.07
CA GLY A 273 -23.84 9.85 -4.58
C GLY A 273 -24.32 8.55 -3.94
N GLU A 274 -23.56 7.44 -4.05
CA GLU A 274 -23.89 6.20 -3.35
C GLU A 274 -23.47 6.29 -1.88
N SER A 275 -24.39 5.95 -0.97
CA SER A 275 -24.15 5.93 0.47
C SER A 275 -23.48 4.64 0.96
N ARG A 276 -23.40 3.61 0.11
CA ARG A 276 -22.88 2.27 0.44
C ARG A 276 -22.04 1.70 -0.70
N LEU A 277 -21.14 0.79 -0.36
CA LEU A 277 -20.38 -0.01 -1.31
C LEU A 277 -21.30 -1.00 -2.04
N GLN A 278 -21.06 -1.17 -3.34
CA GLN A 278 -21.70 -2.17 -4.20
C GLN A 278 -20.70 -3.25 -4.54
N ALA A 279 -21.04 -4.52 -4.27
CA ALA A 279 -20.22 -5.64 -4.71
C ALA A 279 -20.28 -5.80 -6.23
N VAL A 280 -19.14 -6.08 -6.85
CA VAL A 280 -19.00 -6.38 -8.27
C VAL A 280 -18.74 -7.87 -8.40
N ASP A 281 -19.61 -8.54 -9.17
CA ASP A 281 -19.37 -9.92 -9.57
C ASP A 281 -18.36 -9.94 -10.72
N LEU A 282 -17.26 -10.66 -10.50
CA LEU A 282 -16.16 -10.80 -11.46
C LEU A 282 -16.30 -12.06 -12.32
N GLY A 283 -17.33 -12.89 -12.10
CA GLY A 283 -17.65 -14.06 -12.90
C GLY A 283 -16.70 -15.25 -12.75
N ALA A 284 -15.71 -15.16 -11.86
CA ALA A 284 -14.78 -16.24 -11.52
C ALA A 284 -14.22 -16.04 -10.10
N PRO A 285 -13.82 -17.11 -9.38
CA PRO A 285 -13.10 -16.97 -8.13
C PRO A 285 -11.72 -16.38 -8.38
N THR A 286 -11.53 -15.12 -7.99
CA THR A 286 -10.31 -14.34 -8.21
C THR A 286 -9.71 -13.93 -6.88
N TRP A 287 -8.45 -14.24 -6.59
CA TRP A 287 -7.78 -13.67 -5.41
C TRP A 287 -7.26 -12.27 -5.75
N LEU A 288 -7.92 -11.23 -5.23
CA LEU A 288 -7.56 -9.84 -5.50
C LEU A 288 -6.94 -9.19 -4.27
N ASN A 289 -5.64 -8.93 -4.33
CA ASN A 289 -4.93 -8.21 -3.28
C ASN A 289 -4.72 -6.73 -3.64
N ALA A 290 -4.57 -6.41 -4.93
CA ALA A 290 -4.32 -5.07 -5.41
C ALA A 290 -5.14 -4.74 -6.66
N VAL A 291 -5.36 -3.45 -6.88
CA VAL A 291 -6.03 -2.88 -8.06
C VAL A 291 -5.30 -1.61 -8.47
N THR A 292 -5.12 -1.39 -9.78
CA THR A 292 -4.55 -0.16 -10.32
C THR A 292 -5.29 0.24 -11.61
N PHE A 293 -5.10 1.48 -12.04
CA PHE A 293 -5.69 2.03 -13.25
C PHE A 293 -4.62 2.55 -14.20
N LEU A 294 -4.98 2.56 -15.49
CA LEU A 294 -4.17 2.99 -16.62
C LEU A 294 -4.57 4.38 -17.13
#